data_AF-A0A2H9SRL8-F1
#
_entry.id   AF-A0A2H9SRL8-F1
#
_cell.length_a   1.000
_cell.length_b   1.000
_cell.length_c   1.000
_cell.angle_alpha   90.00
_cell.angle_beta   90.00
_cell.angle_gamma   90.00
#
_symmetry.space_group_name_H-M   'P 1'
#
loop_
_entity.id
_entity.type
_entity.pdbx_description
1 polymer ?
#
loop_
_entity_poly.entity_id
_entity_poly.type
_entity_poly.pdbx_seq_one_letter_code
_entity_poly.pdbx_strand_id
1 'polypeptide(L)'
;MNGLNYLFRLIAYCLLFNLSACALLHSNVKQHLEINQCQVLCAKRFDLCQHSCTDNSFLCAQKANYTAKLSYDRYIQQEKVSGGYQTRGLKSYRDPLQCRKVTCNCYADAMDCKQNCIKITKSN
;
A
#
# COMPACT_ATOMS: atom_id res chain seq x y z
N MET A 1 -1.31 -60.25 24.77
CA MET A 1 -2.13 -59.01 24.65
C MET A 1 -1.34 -57.79 24.14
N ASN A 2 -0.10 -57.95 23.63
CA ASN A 2 0.73 -56.81 23.21
C ASN A 2 0.56 -56.43 21.72
N GLY A 3 0.21 -57.38 20.85
CA GLY A 3 0.03 -57.14 19.42
C GLY A 3 -1.19 -56.26 19.08
N LEU A 4 -2.29 -56.41 19.81
CA LEU A 4 -3.50 -55.61 19.61
C LEU A 4 -3.26 -54.12 19.95
N ASN A 5 -2.53 -53.86 21.04
CA ASN A 5 -2.11 -52.50 21.42
C ASN A 5 -1.17 -51.85 20.40
N TYR A 6 -0.33 -52.64 19.74
CA TYR A 6 0.58 -52.14 18.71
C TYR A 6 -0.15 -51.76 17.42
N LEU A 7 -1.13 -52.56 17.01
CA LEU A 7 -2.02 -52.25 15.88
C LEU A 7 -2.85 -51.00 16.12
N PHE A 8 -3.44 -50.85 17.32
CA PHE A 8 -4.17 -49.62 17.68
C PHE A 8 -3.29 -48.38 17.67
N ARG A 9 -2.04 -48.48 18.15
CA ARG A 9 -1.06 -47.38 18.07
C ARG A 9 -0.72 -47.01 16.63
N LEU A 10 -0.48 -47.99 15.76
CA LEU A 10 -0.19 -47.73 14.34
C LEU A 10 -1.36 -47.04 13.63
N ILE A 11 -2.59 -47.48 13.89
CA ILE A 11 -3.80 -46.84 13.33
C ILE A 11 -3.93 -45.40 13.84
N ALA A 12 -3.69 -45.16 15.13
CA ALA A 12 -3.72 -43.82 15.70
C ALA A 12 -2.67 -42.90 15.07
N TYR A 13 -1.43 -43.37 14.86
CA TYR A 13 -0.39 -42.59 14.18
C TYR A 13 -0.75 -42.27 12.73
N CYS A 14 -1.30 -43.23 11.99
CA CYS A 14 -1.76 -42.99 10.62
C CYS A 14 -2.86 -41.92 10.59
N LEU A 15 -3.83 -41.96 11.51
CA LEU A 15 -4.88 -40.95 11.60
C LEU A 15 -4.32 -39.56 11.90
N LEU A 16 -3.39 -39.45 12.87
CA LEU A 16 -2.73 -38.18 13.21
C LEU A 16 -1.90 -37.62 12.05
N PHE A 17 -1.21 -38.48 11.30
CA PHE A 17 -0.41 -38.06 10.15
C PHE A 17 -1.29 -37.50 9.03
N ASN A 18 -2.41 -38.15 8.73
CA ASN A 18 -3.39 -37.69 7.73
C ASN A 18 -4.06 -36.35 8.11
N LEU A 19 -4.33 -36.14 9.40
CA LEU A 19 -4.87 -34.87 9.91
C LEU A 19 -3.88 -33.70 9.71
N SER A 20 -2.58 -33.94 9.93
CA SER A 20 -1.55 -32.90 9.77
C SER A 20 -1.36 -32.46 8.30
N ALA A 21 -1.41 -33.41 7.37
CA ALA A 21 -1.30 -33.14 5.93
C ALA A 21 -2.47 -32.27 5.41
N CYS A 22 -3.68 -32.52 5.91
CA CYS A 22 -4.87 -31.79 5.50
C CYS A 22 -4.86 -30.34 6.02
N ALA A 23 -4.37 -30.13 7.24
CA ALA A 23 -4.19 -28.79 7.81
C ALA A 23 -3.18 -27.95 7.00
N LEU A 24 -2.07 -28.56 6.58
CA LEU A 24 -1.07 -27.91 5.74
C LEU A 24 -1.65 -27.52 4.37
N LEU A 25 -2.41 -28.42 3.73
CA LEU A 25 -3.01 -28.15 2.42
C LEU A 25 -4.01 -26.99 2.48
N HIS A 26 -4.85 -26.96 3.51
CA HIS A 26 -5.85 -25.92 3.70
C HIS A 26 -5.21 -24.54 3.95
N SER A 27 -4.12 -24.49 4.73
CA SER A 27 -3.38 -23.24 4.97
C SER A 27 -2.76 -22.68 3.69
N ASN A 28 -2.15 -23.52 2.85
CA ASN A 28 -1.57 -23.12 1.58
C ASN A 28 -2.63 -22.60 0.58
N VAL A 29 -3.79 -23.25 0.51
CA VAL A 29 -4.89 -22.80 -0.35
C VAL A 29 -5.43 -21.43 0.07
N LYS A 30 -5.59 -21.19 1.38
CA LYS A 30 -5.98 -19.88 1.90
C LYS A 30 -4.95 -18.80 1.60
N GLN A 31 -3.68 -19.10 1.81
CA GLN A 31 -2.57 -18.19 1.52
C GLN A 31 -2.52 -17.81 0.03
N HIS A 32 -2.66 -18.79 -0.87
CA HIS A 32 -2.72 -18.54 -2.31
C HIS A 32 -3.93 -17.68 -2.72
N LEU A 33 -5.09 -17.90 -2.10
CA LEU A 33 -6.28 -17.10 -2.35
C LEU A 33 -6.09 -15.63 -1.92
N GLU A 34 -5.50 -15.40 -0.75
CA GLU A 34 -5.19 -14.05 -0.24
C GLU A 34 -4.17 -13.31 -1.12
N ILE A 35 -3.13 -14.00 -1.60
CA ILE A 35 -2.16 -13.44 -2.55
C ILE A 35 -2.88 -13.00 -3.84
N ASN A 36 -3.74 -13.86 -4.39
CA ASN A 36 -4.47 -13.56 -5.62
C ASN A 36 -5.41 -12.34 -5.43
N GLN A 37 -6.14 -12.27 -4.32
CA GLN A 37 -6.99 -11.12 -4.00
C GLN A 37 -6.18 -9.83 -3.86
N CYS A 38 -5.02 -9.89 -3.20
CA CYS A 38 -4.12 -8.75 -3.07
C CYS A 38 -3.57 -8.28 -4.44
N GLN A 39 -3.18 -9.22 -5.31
CA GLN A 39 -2.73 -8.90 -6.67
C GLN A 39 -3.83 -8.24 -7.52
N VAL A 40 -5.09 -8.68 -7.39
CA VAL A 40 -6.24 -8.05 -8.06
C VAL A 40 -6.45 -6.62 -7.57
N LEU A 41 -6.31 -6.36 -6.26
CA LEU A 41 -6.36 -5.01 -5.70
C LEU A 41 -5.23 -4.12 -6.24
N CYS A 42 -4.01 -4.66 -6.38
CA CYS A 42 -2.90 -3.94 -6.99
C CYS A 42 -3.18 -3.60 -8.46
N ALA A 43 -3.79 -4.50 -9.23
CA ALA A 43 -4.20 -4.23 -10.61
C ALA A 43 -5.24 -3.11 -10.70
N LYS A 44 -6.29 -3.14 -9.86
CA LYS A 44 -7.28 -2.05 -9.80
C LYS A 44 -6.65 -0.70 -9.44
N ARG A 45 -5.69 -0.69 -8.51
CA ARG A 45 -4.95 0.52 -8.12
C ARG A 45 -4.07 1.03 -9.26
N PHE A 46 -3.50 0.13 -10.07
CA PHE A 46 -2.74 0.49 -11.25
C PHE A 46 -3.62 1.18 -12.30
N ASP A 47 -4.80 0.63 -12.60
CA ASP A 47 -5.73 1.24 -13.56
C ASP A 47 -6.21 2.61 -13.09
N LEU A 48 -6.57 2.73 -11.81
CA LEU A 48 -6.90 4.02 -11.20
C LEU A 48 -5.73 5.01 -11.26
N CYS A 49 -4.50 4.52 -11.04
CA CYS A 49 -3.30 5.33 -11.17
C CYS A 49 -3.12 5.82 -12.61
N GLN A 50 -3.26 4.95 -13.62
CA GLN A 50 -3.15 5.36 -15.03
C GLN A 50 -4.21 6.40 -15.42
N HIS A 51 -5.44 6.27 -14.91
CA HIS A 51 -6.50 7.23 -15.16
C HIS A 51 -6.33 8.57 -14.41
N SER A 52 -5.78 8.52 -13.19
CA SER A 52 -5.68 9.70 -12.31
C SER A 52 -4.35 10.45 -12.49
N CYS A 53 -3.29 9.75 -12.88
CA CYS A 53 -1.98 10.32 -13.15
C CYS A 53 -1.92 10.90 -14.56
N THR A 54 -2.59 12.03 -14.75
CA THR A 54 -2.38 12.94 -15.88
C THR A 54 -1.23 13.92 -15.61
N ASP A 55 -0.91 14.17 -14.34
CA ASP A 55 0.15 15.08 -13.94
C ASP A 55 1.44 14.31 -13.64
N ASN A 56 2.38 14.41 -14.58
CA ASN A 56 3.80 14.15 -14.37
C ASN A 56 4.19 14.86 -13.06
N SER A 57 5.07 14.30 -12.25
CA SER A 57 5.44 14.93 -10.97
C SER A 57 5.98 16.35 -11.09
N PHE A 58 6.54 16.68 -12.25
CA PHE A 58 6.88 18.04 -12.65
C PHE A 58 5.66 18.98 -12.71
N LEU A 59 4.55 18.53 -13.30
CA LEU A 59 3.29 19.26 -13.38
C LEU A 59 2.63 19.38 -11.99
N CYS A 60 2.64 18.32 -11.17
CA CYS A 60 2.18 18.41 -9.77
C CYS A 60 2.99 19.44 -8.98
N ALA A 61 4.32 19.38 -9.06
CA ALA A 61 5.20 20.30 -8.37
C ALA A 61 5.01 21.74 -8.86
N GLN A 62 4.87 21.95 -10.18
CA GLN A 62 4.55 23.26 -10.74
C GLN A 62 3.21 23.79 -10.22
N LYS A 63 2.16 22.96 -10.25
CA LYS A 63 0.82 23.31 -9.79
C LYS A 63 0.81 23.65 -8.30
N ALA A 64 1.44 22.81 -7.46
CA ALA A 64 1.58 23.07 -6.03
C ALA A 64 2.37 24.36 -5.74
N ASN A 65 3.45 24.63 -6.49
CA ASN A 65 4.19 25.88 -6.37
C ASN A 65 3.38 27.10 -6.83
N TYR A 66 2.61 26.97 -7.91
CA TYR A 66 1.72 28.00 -8.41
C TYR A 66 0.60 28.33 -7.41
N THR A 67 -0.04 27.31 -6.84
CA THR A 67 -1.08 27.49 -5.81
C THR A 67 -0.52 28.09 -4.51
N ALA A 68 0.68 27.69 -4.10
CA ALA A 68 1.39 28.30 -2.97
C ALA A 68 1.70 29.78 -3.23
N LYS A 69 2.15 30.12 -4.45
CA LYS A 69 2.41 31.50 -4.87
C LYS A 69 1.15 32.36 -4.84
N LEU A 70 0.04 31.89 -5.41
CA LEU A 70 -1.25 32.59 -5.36
C LEU A 70 -1.71 32.88 -3.93
N SER A 71 -1.55 31.91 -3.03
CA SER A 71 -1.93 32.06 -1.63
C SER A 71 -1.03 33.04 -0.89
N TYR A 72 0.27 33.02 -1.19
CA TYR A 72 1.24 33.98 -0.67
C TYR A 72 1.00 35.40 -1.19
N ASP A 73 0.71 35.57 -2.48
CA ASP A 73 0.43 36.88 -3.07
C ASP A 73 -0.85 37.49 -2.45
N ARG A 74 -1.88 36.66 -2.21
CA ARG A 74 -3.09 37.08 -1.48
C ARG A 74 -2.79 37.49 -0.04
N TYR A 75 -1.91 36.76 0.64
CA TYR A 75 -1.46 37.09 1.98
C TYR A 75 -0.74 38.44 2.02
N ILE A 76 0.20 38.69 1.11
CA ILE A 76 0.91 39.98 1.02
C ILE A 76 -0.07 41.12 0.75
N GLN A 77 -1.09 40.90 -0.08
CA GLN A 77 -2.13 41.88 -0.31
C GLN A 77 -2.96 42.16 0.95
N GLN A 78 -3.28 41.14 1.74
CA GLN A 78 -3.99 41.29 3.02
C GLN A 78 -3.15 42.02 4.06
N GLU A 79 -1.87 41.67 4.22
CA GLU A 79 -0.94 42.35 5.14
C GLU A 79 -0.80 43.84 4.79
N LYS A 80 -0.69 44.18 3.50
CA LYS A 80 -0.63 45.57 3.03
C LYS A 80 -1.88 46.38 3.40
N VAL A 81 -3.06 45.75 3.42
CA VAL A 81 -4.34 46.42 3.75
C VAL A 81 -4.58 46.47 5.27
N SER A 82 -4.16 45.44 6.01
CA SER A 82 -4.42 45.32 7.45
C SER A 82 -3.37 45.95 8.35
N GLY A 83 -2.20 46.33 7.83
CA GLY A 83 -1.14 47.04 8.58
C GLY A 83 -0.43 46.19 9.65
N GLY A 84 -0.75 44.90 9.74
CA GLY A 84 -0.03 43.92 10.56
C GLY A 84 1.21 43.39 9.85
N TYR A 85 2.19 42.92 10.62
CA TYR A 85 3.42 42.31 10.09
C TYR A 85 3.61 40.92 10.71
N GLN A 86 3.11 39.88 10.04
CA GLN A 86 3.60 38.53 10.24
C GLN A 86 4.52 38.16 9.06
N THR A 87 5.68 37.58 9.34
CA THR A 87 6.59 37.12 8.29
C THR A 87 6.35 35.64 8.04
N ARG A 88 5.48 35.32 7.09
CA ARG A 88 5.27 33.94 6.60
C ARG A 88 5.96 33.79 5.27
N GLY A 89 6.86 32.82 5.14
CA GLY A 89 7.54 32.55 3.87
C GLY A 89 6.63 31.82 2.88
N LEU A 90 6.89 31.99 1.58
CA LEU A 90 6.19 31.29 0.49
C LEU A 90 6.06 29.76 0.72
N LYS A 91 7.11 29.14 1.28
CA LYS A 91 7.14 27.70 1.57
C LYS A 91 6.10 27.26 2.61
N SER A 92 5.62 28.15 3.48
CA SER A 92 4.58 27.86 4.47
C SER A 92 3.19 27.67 3.85
N TYR A 93 2.99 28.15 2.61
CA TYR A 93 1.74 27.99 1.86
C TYR A 93 1.73 26.77 0.95
N ARG A 94 2.86 26.04 0.88
CA ARG A 94 2.96 24.80 0.13
C ARG A 94 2.59 23.64 1.04
N ASP A 95 1.53 22.92 0.70
CA ASP A 95 1.19 21.70 1.41
C ASP A 95 2.25 20.62 1.13
N PRO A 96 2.96 20.12 2.16
CA PRO A 96 3.99 19.10 2.01
C PRO A 96 3.42 17.74 1.56
N LEU A 97 2.12 17.50 1.70
CA LEU A 97 1.46 16.25 1.30
C LEU A 97 0.89 16.30 -0.12
N GLN A 98 0.69 17.49 -0.69
CA GLN A 98 0.01 17.70 -1.99
C GLN A 98 0.68 17.00 -3.18
N CYS A 99 1.98 16.72 -3.10
CA CYS A 99 2.71 15.94 -4.10
C CYS A 99 3.62 14.89 -3.45
N ARG A 100 3.20 14.26 -2.34
CA ARG A 100 4.03 13.27 -1.61
C ARG A 100 4.51 12.11 -2.50
N LYS A 101 3.77 11.76 -3.54
CA LYS A 101 4.29 10.95 -4.65
C LYS A 101 4.91 11.86 -5.71
N VAL A 102 6.23 11.99 -5.64
CA VAL A 102 7.06 12.76 -6.58
C VAL A 102 7.20 12.05 -7.94
N THR A 103 6.49 10.95 -8.18
CA THR A 103 6.41 10.27 -9.47
C THR A 103 5.09 9.52 -9.57
N CYS A 104 4.36 9.73 -10.66
CA CYS A 104 3.27 8.86 -11.08
C CYS A 104 3.81 7.60 -11.77
N ASN A 105 4.75 6.90 -11.12
CA ASN A 105 5.26 5.64 -11.66
C ASN A 105 4.32 4.51 -11.27
N CYS A 106 3.15 4.48 -11.92
CA CYS A 106 2.13 3.47 -11.67
C CYS A 106 2.69 2.05 -11.80
N TYR A 107 3.65 1.84 -12.71
CA TYR A 107 4.31 0.55 -12.87
C TYR A 107 5.15 0.15 -11.65
N ALA A 108 6.02 1.04 -11.18
CA ALA A 108 6.81 0.80 -9.96
C ALA A 108 5.90 0.60 -8.75
N ASP A 109 4.87 1.43 -8.59
CA ASP A 109 3.87 1.30 -7.53
C ASP A 109 3.13 -0.04 -7.59
N ALA A 110 2.77 -0.52 -8.79
CA ALA A 110 2.13 -1.81 -8.98
C ALA A 110 3.07 -2.97 -8.65
N MET A 111 4.35 -2.85 -9.00
CA MET A 111 5.36 -3.86 -8.67
C MET A 111 5.63 -3.92 -7.17
N ASP A 112 5.79 -2.78 -6.51
CA ASP A 112 5.94 -2.71 -5.05
C ASP A 112 4.71 -3.27 -4.33
N CYS A 113 3.51 -2.96 -4.83
CA CYS A 113 2.26 -3.51 -4.32
C CYS A 113 2.24 -5.04 -4.42
N LYS A 114 2.56 -5.61 -5.59
CA LYS A 114 2.61 -7.07 -5.80
C LYS A 114 3.68 -7.75 -4.95
N GLN A 115 4.85 -7.13 -4.78
CA GLN A 115 5.91 -7.65 -3.92
C GLN A 115 5.48 -7.70 -2.45
N ASN A 116 4.76 -6.67 -1.99
CA ASN A 116 4.25 -6.64 -0.63
C ASN A 116 3.16 -7.71 -0.39
N CYS A 117 2.32 -8.03 -1.38
CA CYS A 117 1.38 -9.16 -1.29
C CYS A 117 2.07 -10.50 -0.99
N ILE A 118 3.28 -10.70 -1.53
CA ILE A 118 4.07 -11.93 -1.32
C ILE A 118 4.79 -11.91 0.03
N LYS A 119 5.20 -10.72 0.51
CA LYS A 119 5.91 -10.59 1.80
C LYS A 119 4.98 -10.77 3.00
N ILE A 120 3.75 -10.26 2.94
CA ILE A 120 2.78 -10.36 4.05
C ILE A 120 2.48 -11.82 4.41
N THR A 121 2.57 -12.74 3.44
CA THR A 121 2.28 -14.17 3.67
C THR A 121 3.48 -15.00 4.12
N LYS A 122 4.70 -14.44 4.17
CA LYS A 122 5.89 -15.11 4.73
C LYS A 122 6.16 -14.77 6.19
N SER A 123 5.39 -13.86 6.78
CA SER A 123 5.63 -13.32 8.13
C SER A 123 4.70 -13.89 9.21
N ASN A 124 3.86 -14.87 8.88
CA ASN A 124 3.02 -15.63 9.82
C ASN A 124 3.46 -17.09 9.85
#